data_AF-A0A1I8D1B0-F1
#
_entry.id   AF-A0A1I8D1B0-F1
#
_cell.length_a   1.000
_cell.length_b   1.000
_cell.length_c   1.000
_cell.angle_alpha   90.00
_cell.angle_beta   90.00
_cell.angle_gamma   90.00
#
_symmetry.space_group_name_H-M   'P 1'
#
loop_
_entity.id
_entity.type
_entity.pdbx_description
1 polymer ?
#
loop_
_entity_poly.entity_id
_entity_poly.type
_entity_poly.pdbx_seq_one_letter_code
_entity_poly.pdbx_strand_id
1 'polypeptide(L)'
;MFKQHKKLSQQILSITPCAYPPVADKTNCGILPMQNSRIGLICDPDHVVSVTELSVITDKIEKIYESKGDSCICRNKQVYPCWYKFAFAFVKQLNPVVGGVDEAWGEKECPVNRNLLYQVNKKTVDSNFPDAQSIQQYGDLFTKILRERWAVSQCGEEILFLVVKDRPSQMVPKGFHNIIPGKSIPMIFASFGQAVSDRMDPVNPIVKSFLMPYQGNALMEVLKVENEKLLNGYPLLSVIDSLLDSFVQNLTKADDNVGEQKEKTHIPDWAKMVFVGCGLLCLAMAIGLWFKKNTRRSQRGKPNASDPNRRWKAGFVGGIGFLMTLINCLLF
;
A
#
# COMPACT_ATOMS: atom_id res chain seq x y z
N MET A 1 -38.29 -21.52 29.15
CA MET A 1 -37.68 -20.23 28.78
C MET A 1 -36.24 -20.31 28.23
N PHE A 2 -35.56 -21.46 28.22
CA PHE A 2 -34.18 -21.60 27.72
C PHE A 2 -34.01 -21.96 26.23
N LYS A 3 -35.09 -22.26 25.49
CA LYS A 3 -35.01 -22.65 24.07
C LYS A 3 -34.93 -21.47 23.09
N GLN A 4 -35.34 -20.26 23.48
CA GLN A 4 -35.33 -19.09 22.59
C GLN A 4 -33.95 -18.43 22.50
N HIS A 5 -33.19 -18.38 23.59
CA HIS A 5 -31.80 -17.88 23.55
C HIS A 5 -30.86 -18.76 22.72
N LYS A 6 -31.08 -20.09 22.72
CA LYS A 6 -30.28 -21.02 21.92
C LYS A 6 -30.52 -20.90 20.40
N LYS A 7 -31.71 -20.42 20.02
CA LYS A 7 -32.10 -20.24 18.61
C LYS A 7 -31.54 -18.94 18.02
N LEU A 8 -31.44 -17.88 18.83
CA LEU A 8 -30.76 -16.64 18.44
C LEU A 8 -29.23 -16.82 18.38
N SER A 9 -28.65 -17.60 19.32
CA SER A 9 -27.20 -17.88 19.33
C SER A 9 -26.74 -18.80 18.19
N GLN A 10 -27.63 -19.61 17.61
CA GLN A 10 -27.35 -20.39 16.40
C GLN A 10 -27.57 -19.57 15.10
N GLN A 11 -28.24 -18.42 15.17
CA GLN A 11 -28.56 -17.59 14.00
C GLN A 11 -27.45 -16.61 13.60
N ILE A 12 -26.38 -16.49 14.40
CA ILE A 12 -25.17 -15.70 14.09
C ILE A 12 -23.97 -16.65 13.94
N LEU A 13 -24.14 -17.76 13.19
CA LEU A 13 -23.01 -18.63 12.87
C LEU A 13 -22.23 -18.11 11.65
N SER A 14 -22.80 -17.20 10.86
CA SER A 14 -22.15 -16.61 9.68
C SER A 14 -22.34 -15.10 9.65
N ILE A 15 -21.26 -14.38 9.94
CA ILE A 15 -21.21 -12.92 9.74
C ILE A 15 -20.76 -12.66 8.30
N THR A 16 -21.53 -11.89 7.53
CA THR A 16 -21.12 -11.41 6.21
C THR A 16 -20.19 -10.19 6.37
N PRO A 17 -19.34 -9.85 5.41
CA PRO A 17 -18.46 -8.68 5.53
C PRO A 17 -19.26 -7.37 5.68
N CYS A 18 -20.50 -7.30 5.15
CA CYS A 18 -21.41 -6.17 5.33
C CYS A 18 -22.10 -6.13 6.71
N ALA A 19 -22.25 -7.28 7.36
CA ALA A 19 -22.75 -7.40 8.73
C ALA A 19 -21.66 -7.20 9.77
N TYR A 20 -20.40 -7.36 9.38
CA TYR A 20 -19.25 -7.21 10.27
C TYR A 20 -19.21 -5.78 10.83
N PRO A 21 -19.00 -5.61 12.15
CA PRO A 21 -19.00 -4.30 12.77
C PRO A 21 -17.86 -3.42 12.23
N PRO A 22 -18.08 -2.10 12.11
CA PRO A 22 -17.00 -1.19 11.79
C PRO A 22 -16.01 -1.11 12.97
N VAL A 23 -14.71 -1.03 12.68
CA VAL A 23 -13.64 -0.97 13.73
C VAL A 23 -13.76 0.23 14.69
N ALA A 24 -14.49 1.26 14.27
CA ALA A 24 -14.83 2.43 15.10
C ALA A 24 -15.88 2.12 16.17
N ASP A 25 -16.74 1.12 15.95
CA ASP A 25 -17.74 0.66 16.90
C ASP A 25 -17.11 -0.32 17.89
N LYS A 26 -16.44 0.24 18.90
CA LYS A 26 -15.73 -0.53 19.94
C LYS A 26 -16.65 -1.47 20.71
N THR A 27 -17.93 -1.11 20.88
CA THR A 27 -18.91 -1.93 21.59
C THR A 27 -19.22 -3.23 20.86
N ASN A 28 -19.51 -3.16 19.55
CA ASN A 28 -19.85 -4.34 18.77
C ASN A 28 -18.61 -5.09 18.27
N CYS A 29 -17.44 -4.44 18.22
CA CYS A 29 -16.16 -5.08 17.89
C CYS A 29 -15.58 -5.98 19.00
N GLY A 30 -16.24 -6.11 20.14
CA GLY A 30 -15.79 -7.00 21.21
C GLY A 30 -14.48 -6.59 21.89
N ILE A 31 -14.04 -5.34 21.71
CA ILE A 31 -12.83 -4.80 22.35
C ILE A 31 -13.20 -4.25 23.72
N LEU A 32 -12.53 -4.73 24.77
CA LEU A 32 -12.72 -4.21 26.11
C LEU A 32 -12.11 -2.80 26.23
N PRO A 33 -12.67 -1.90 27.07
CA PRO A 33 -12.17 -0.53 27.23
C PRO A 33 -10.68 -0.43 27.61
N MET A 34 -10.12 -1.46 28.25
CA MET A 34 -8.71 -1.53 28.64
C MET A 34 -7.76 -1.81 27.47
N GLN A 35 -8.29 -2.19 26.31
CA GLN A 35 -7.57 -2.45 25.06
C GLN A 35 -7.80 -1.34 24.02
N ASN A 36 -8.29 -0.18 24.45
CA ASN A 36 -8.42 1.00 23.60
C ASN A 36 -7.03 1.62 23.32
N SER A 37 -6.12 0.84 22.72
CA SER A 37 -5.00 1.44 22.02
C SER A 37 -5.56 2.34 20.91
N ARG A 38 -4.99 3.54 20.79
CA ARG A 38 -5.37 4.45 19.71
C ARG A 38 -4.77 4.03 18.36
N ILE A 39 -3.89 3.03 18.37
CA ILE A 39 -2.93 2.79 17.30
C ILE A 39 -3.18 1.45 16.59
N GLY A 40 -3.65 0.41 17.29
CA GLY A 40 -4.03 -0.87 16.70
C GLY A 40 -5.48 -0.92 16.22
N LEU A 41 -5.71 -1.30 14.96
CA LEU A 41 -7.05 -1.42 14.38
C LEU A 41 -7.55 -2.86 14.46
N ILE A 42 -8.02 -3.27 15.63
CA ILE A 42 -8.46 -4.65 15.89
C ILE A 42 -9.99 -4.70 16.04
N CYS A 43 -10.64 -5.79 15.64
CA CYS A 43 -12.06 -6.05 15.90
C CYS A 43 -12.32 -7.56 15.98
N ASP A 44 -12.81 -8.04 17.13
CA ASP A 44 -13.12 -9.45 17.43
C ASP A 44 -14.52 -9.59 18.05
N PRO A 45 -15.59 -9.49 17.24
CA PRO A 45 -16.97 -9.50 17.73
C PRO A 45 -17.39 -10.84 18.36
N ASP A 46 -16.77 -11.94 17.93
CA ASP A 46 -17.11 -13.30 18.39
C ASP A 46 -16.21 -13.76 19.55
N HIS A 47 -15.32 -12.91 20.06
CA HIS A 47 -14.32 -13.24 21.08
C HIS A 47 -13.54 -14.53 20.74
N VAL A 48 -13.13 -14.60 19.48
CA VAL A 48 -12.39 -15.70 18.87
C VAL A 48 -11.04 -15.89 19.57
N VAL A 49 -10.41 -14.78 19.93
CA VAL A 49 -9.09 -14.66 20.51
C VAL A 49 -9.20 -14.10 21.93
N SER A 50 -8.36 -14.57 22.84
CA SER A 50 -8.39 -14.09 24.23
C SER A 50 -7.90 -12.65 24.35
N VAL A 51 -8.36 -11.96 25.39
CA VAL A 51 -7.94 -10.59 25.72
C VAL A 51 -6.41 -10.47 25.83
N THR A 52 -5.74 -11.48 26.39
CA THR A 52 -4.27 -11.52 26.51
C THR A 52 -3.56 -11.69 25.17
N GLU A 53 -4.15 -12.45 24.23
CA GLU A 53 -3.58 -12.59 22.89
C GLU A 53 -3.75 -11.29 22.09
N LEU A 54 -4.90 -10.64 22.21
CA LEU A 54 -5.16 -9.33 21.60
C LEU A 54 -4.22 -8.23 22.12
N SER A 55 -3.87 -8.24 23.42
CA SER A 55 -2.91 -7.28 23.97
C SER A 55 -1.51 -7.50 23.38
N VAL A 56 -1.07 -8.76 23.23
CA VAL A 56 0.24 -9.07 22.61
C VAL A 56 0.31 -8.56 21.16
N ILE A 57 -0.75 -8.75 20.39
CA ILE A 57 -0.83 -8.22 19.00
C ILE A 57 -0.77 -6.69 19.01
N THR A 58 -1.51 -6.06 19.93
CA THR A 58 -1.54 -4.61 20.08
C THR A 58 -0.16 -4.06 20.44
N ASP A 59 0.51 -4.63 21.43
CA ASP A 59 1.84 -4.23 21.87
C ASP A 59 2.87 -4.35 20.73
N LYS A 60 2.76 -5.40 19.89
CA LYS A 60 3.62 -5.56 18.71
C LYS A 60 3.40 -4.44 17.70
N ILE A 61 2.14 -4.11 17.41
CA ILE A 61 1.77 -3.01 16.50
C ILE A 61 2.27 -1.66 17.04
N GLU A 62 2.11 -1.41 18.34
CA GLU A 62 2.58 -0.18 18.97
C GLU A 62 4.11 -0.03 18.86
N LYS A 63 4.89 -1.08 19.14
CA LYS A 63 6.35 -1.07 18.95
C LYS A 63 6.77 -0.80 17.51
N ILE A 64 6.02 -1.35 16.56
CA ILE A 64 6.23 -1.06 15.15
C ILE A 64 6.04 0.45 14.89
N TYR A 65 5.00 1.05 15.45
CA TYR A 65 4.74 2.47 15.29
C TYR A 65 5.68 3.40 16.07
N GLU A 66 6.18 2.97 17.22
CA GLU A 66 7.26 3.68 17.92
C GLU A 66 8.53 3.77 17.06
N SER A 67 8.83 2.73 16.29
CA SER A 67 10.05 2.68 15.46
C SER A 67 9.90 3.25 14.05
N LYS A 68 8.69 3.19 13.47
CA LYS A 68 8.45 3.54 12.06
C LYS A 68 7.38 4.61 11.84
N GLY A 69 6.65 5.00 12.88
CA GLY A 69 5.46 5.86 12.79
C GLY A 69 5.71 7.26 12.23
N ASP A 70 6.97 7.71 12.15
CA ASP A 70 7.39 8.99 11.55
C ASP A 70 7.67 8.91 10.04
N SER A 71 7.76 7.70 9.47
CA SER A 71 8.00 7.49 8.04
C SER A 71 6.71 7.61 7.23
N CYS A 72 6.30 8.84 6.92
CA CYS A 72 4.99 9.06 6.32
C CYS A 72 4.87 8.52 4.89
N ILE A 73 3.85 7.68 4.65
CA ILE A 73 3.61 7.07 3.33
C ILE A 73 2.81 8.02 2.42
N CYS A 74 1.81 8.70 2.98
CA CYS A 74 0.98 9.64 2.23
C CYS A 74 1.64 11.04 2.20
N ARG A 75 1.42 11.79 1.11
CA ARG A 75 2.04 13.12 0.90
C ARG A 75 1.53 14.22 1.85
N ASN A 76 0.40 14.01 2.53
CA ASN A 76 -0.22 14.99 3.41
C ASN A 76 0.20 14.75 4.87
N LYS A 77 0.00 15.76 5.74
CA LYS A 77 0.19 15.64 7.19
C LYS A 77 -0.81 14.63 7.78
N GLN A 78 -0.49 13.35 7.66
CA GLN A 78 -1.19 12.27 8.35
C GLN A 78 -1.10 12.49 9.86
N VAL A 79 -2.18 12.16 10.56
CA VAL A 79 -2.14 12.04 12.02
C VAL A 79 -1.28 10.83 12.34
N TYR A 80 -0.37 10.97 13.29
CA TYR A 80 0.48 9.87 13.75
C TYR A 80 -0.37 8.65 14.16
N PRO A 81 0.05 7.41 13.82
CA PRO A 81 1.24 7.07 13.03
C PRO A 81 1.01 7.33 11.55
N CYS A 82 2.00 7.90 10.86
CA CYS A 82 1.90 8.20 9.43
C CYS A 82 2.42 7.06 8.52
N TRP A 83 2.75 5.92 9.12
CA TRP A 83 3.22 4.73 8.39
C TRP A 83 2.06 3.82 7.94
N TYR A 84 2.36 2.62 7.44
CA TYR A 84 1.36 1.63 7.05
C TYR A 84 0.46 1.22 8.23
N LYS A 85 -0.84 1.11 7.99
CA LYS A 85 -1.82 0.77 9.03
C LYS A 85 -2.12 -0.72 9.05
N PHE A 86 -1.85 -1.40 10.17
CA PHE A 86 -2.17 -2.81 10.33
C PHE A 86 -3.50 -2.98 11.05
N ALA A 87 -4.40 -3.74 10.44
CA ALA A 87 -5.74 -3.97 10.93
C ALA A 87 -6.04 -5.47 11.02
N PHE A 88 -6.75 -5.90 12.05
CA PHE A 88 -7.06 -7.30 12.32
C PHE A 88 -8.57 -7.48 12.55
N ALA A 89 -9.16 -8.37 11.77
CA ALA A 89 -10.52 -8.86 11.96
C ALA A 89 -10.48 -10.35 12.32
N PHE A 90 -11.33 -10.78 13.25
CA PHE A 90 -11.39 -12.17 13.70
C PHE A 90 -12.78 -12.74 13.46
N VAL A 91 -12.82 -13.91 12.83
CA VAL A 91 -14.05 -14.69 12.66
C VAL A 91 -13.81 -16.11 13.14
N LYS A 92 -14.83 -16.69 13.77
CA LYS A 92 -14.73 -18.07 14.25
C LYS A 92 -14.60 -19.05 13.09
N GLN A 93 -15.49 -18.96 12.11
CA GLN A 93 -15.55 -19.84 10.94
C GLN A 93 -16.03 -19.06 9.72
N LEU A 94 -15.56 -19.45 8.54
CA LEU A 94 -16.11 -18.98 7.27
C LEU A 94 -17.26 -19.91 6.86
N ASN A 95 -18.45 -19.34 6.67
CA ASN A 95 -19.58 -20.05 6.07
C ASN A 95 -20.01 -19.27 4.83
N PRO A 96 -20.22 -19.93 3.68
CA PRO A 96 -20.65 -19.22 2.48
C PRO A 96 -22.08 -18.72 2.68
N VAL A 97 -22.25 -17.42 2.43
CA VAL A 97 -23.57 -16.80 2.33
C VAL A 97 -23.79 -16.48 0.86
N VAL A 98 -24.86 -17.03 0.26
CA VAL A 98 -25.20 -16.77 -1.14
C VAL A 98 -25.50 -15.29 -1.31
N GLY A 99 -24.82 -14.65 -2.26
CA GLY A 99 -24.88 -13.19 -2.38
C GLY A 99 -24.50 -12.53 -1.06
N GLY A 100 -23.53 -13.10 -0.33
CA GLY A 100 -22.92 -12.57 0.89
C GLY A 100 -21.48 -12.11 0.70
N VAL A 101 -20.92 -12.22 -0.51
CA VAL A 101 -19.78 -11.44 -1.02
C VAL A 101 -20.08 -11.08 -2.47
N ASP A 102 -19.70 -9.88 -2.90
CA ASP A 102 -19.82 -9.40 -4.28
C ASP A 102 -18.71 -8.37 -4.52
N GLU A 103 -18.13 -8.37 -5.72
CA GLU A 103 -17.08 -7.41 -6.10
C GLU A 103 -17.57 -5.97 -6.14
N ALA A 104 -18.89 -5.77 -6.36
CA ALA A 104 -19.51 -4.46 -6.32
C ALA A 104 -19.59 -3.88 -4.90
N TRP A 105 -19.50 -4.72 -3.86
CA TRP A 105 -19.61 -4.22 -2.50
C TRP A 105 -18.28 -3.67 -2.00
N GLY A 106 -18.38 -2.59 -1.23
CA GLY A 106 -17.23 -1.86 -0.72
C GLY A 106 -17.66 -0.79 0.27
N GLU A 107 -17.00 0.36 0.22
CA GLU A 107 -17.22 1.47 1.17
C GLU A 107 -18.68 1.97 1.21
N LYS A 108 -19.35 2.06 0.05
CA LYS A 108 -20.68 2.71 -0.09
C LYS A 108 -21.82 1.76 -0.42
N GLU A 109 -21.51 0.54 -0.84
CA GLU A 109 -22.48 -0.43 -1.32
C GLU A 109 -22.39 -1.67 -0.43
N CYS A 110 -23.19 -1.70 0.62
CA CYS A 110 -23.38 -2.89 1.42
C CYS A 110 -24.87 -3.11 1.67
N PRO A 111 -25.46 -4.24 1.23
CA PRO A 111 -26.86 -4.53 1.49
C PRO A 111 -27.13 -4.69 2.98
N VAL A 112 -28.30 -4.23 3.42
CA VAL A 112 -28.75 -4.39 4.80
C VAL A 112 -28.93 -5.87 5.12
N ASN A 113 -28.19 -6.35 6.13
CA ASN A 113 -28.05 -7.75 6.54
C ASN A 113 -29.38 -8.53 6.67
N ARG A 114 -30.49 -7.85 6.99
CA ARG A 114 -31.84 -8.44 7.07
C ARG A 114 -32.29 -9.11 5.77
N ASN A 115 -31.94 -8.56 4.60
CA ASN A 115 -32.37 -9.13 3.32
C ASN A 115 -31.53 -10.37 2.94
N LEU A 116 -30.25 -10.40 3.29
CA LEU A 116 -29.35 -11.51 3.02
C LEU A 116 -29.63 -12.70 3.94
N LEU A 117 -29.75 -12.48 5.25
CA LEU A 117 -30.10 -13.53 6.21
C LEU A 117 -31.51 -14.10 5.98
N TYR A 118 -32.47 -13.29 5.49
CA TYR A 118 -33.80 -13.79 5.11
C TYR A 118 -33.75 -14.73 3.89
N GLN A 119 -32.90 -14.44 2.90
CA GLN A 119 -32.70 -15.31 1.74
C GLN A 119 -31.99 -16.61 2.10
N VAL A 120 -31.00 -16.57 3.00
CA VAL A 120 -30.32 -17.76 3.55
C VAL A 120 -31.29 -18.63 4.37
N ASN A 121 -32.12 -18.03 5.23
CA ASN A 121 -33.09 -18.78 6.03
C ASN A 121 -34.21 -19.43 5.19
N LYS A 122 -34.53 -18.90 3.99
CA LYS A 122 -35.51 -19.50 3.07
C LYS A 122 -34.93 -20.64 2.23
N LYS A 123 -33.61 -20.67 2.04
CA LYS A 123 -32.89 -21.74 1.36
C LYS A 123 -31.99 -22.41 2.39
N THR A 124 -32.56 -23.31 3.21
CA THR A 124 -31.82 -24.31 3.97
C THR A 124 -31.14 -25.27 2.99
N VAL A 125 -30.14 -24.77 2.28
CA VAL A 125 -29.19 -25.54 1.51
C VAL A 125 -27.98 -25.63 2.42
N ASP A 126 -27.48 -26.85 2.64
CA ASP A 126 -26.18 -27.12 3.21
C ASP A 126 -25.11 -26.43 2.34
N SER A 127 -24.95 -25.12 2.52
CA SER A 127 -24.01 -24.32 1.76
C SER A 127 -22.65 -24.57 2.38
N ASN A 128 -22.06 -25.70 2.03
CA ASN A 128 -20.64 -25.92 2.17
C ASN A 128 -19.95 -25.31 0.95
N PHE A 129 -18.73 -24.84 1.14
CA PHE A 129 -17.90 -24.44 0.02
C PHE A 129 -17.63 -25.66 -0.89
N PRO A 130 -17.73 -25.50 -2.23
CA PRO A 130 -17.51 -26.60 -3.16
C PRO A 130 -16.07 -27.10 -3.15
N ASP A 131 -15.10 -26.19 -3.04
CA ASP A 131 -13.67 -26.52 -3.10
C ASP A 131 -12.79 -25.47 -2.37
N ALA A 132 -11.50 -25.76 -2.26
CA ALA A 132 -10.52 -24.86 -1.64
C ALA A 132 -10.40 -23.51 -2.37
N GLN A 133 -10.54 -23.47 -3.69
CA GLN A 133 -10.43 -22.23 -4.47
C GLN A 133 -11.59 -21.27 -4.18
N SER A 134 -12.80 -21.79 -4.03
CA SER A 134 -13.99 -21.02 -3.67
C SER A 134 -13.89 -20.42 -2.26
N ILE A 135 -13.25 -21.12 -1.32
CA ILE A 135 -12.95 -20.60 0.01
C ILE A 135 -11.92 -19.48 -0.09
N GLN A 136 -10.89 -19.67 -0.92
CA GLN A 136 -9.84 -18.66 -1.12
C GLN A 136 -10.46 -17.38 -1.66
N GLN A 137 -11.23 -17.48 -2.75
CA GLN A 137 -11.93 -16.36 -3.37
C GLN A 137 -12.90 -15.68 -2.40
N TYR A 138 -13.69 -16.46 -1.65
CA TYR A 138 -14.63 -15.90 -0.68
C TYR A 138 -13.90 -15.15 0.44
N GLY A 139 -12.83 -15.73 1.01
CA GLY A 139 -12.03 -15.11 2.05
C GLY A 139 -11.32 -13.84 1.56
N ASP A 140 -10.76 -13.86 0.34
CA ASP A 140 -10.10 -12.69 -0.27
C ASP A 140 -11.10 -11.55 -0.51
N LEU A 141 -12.29 -11.85 -1.06
CA LEU A 141 -13.36 -10.87 -1.25
C LEU A 141 -13.90 -10.36 0.08
N PHE A 142 -14.11 -11.23 1.06
CA PHE A 142 -14.57 -10.85 2.40
C PHE A 142 -13.61 -9.82 3.02
N THR A 143 -12.32 -10.13 2.98
CA THR A 143 -11.24 -9.30 3.55
C THR A 143 -11.15 -7.97 2.81
N LYS A 144 -11.27 -7.98 1.47
CA LYS A 144 -11.31 -6.77 0.65
C LYS A 144 -12.48 -5.86 1.00
N ILE A 145 -13.71 -6.40 1.00
CA ILE A 145 -14.93 -5.64 1.31
C ILE A 145 -14.80 -5.05 2.72
N LEU A 146 -14.31 -5.82 3.69
CA LEU A 146 -14.16 -5.36 5.06
C LEU A 146 -13.15 -4.21 5.17
N ARG A 147 -12.01 -4.30 4.48
CA ARG A 147 -10.99 -3.23 4.44
C ARG A 147 -11.58 -1.93 3.90
N GLU A 148 -12.29 -2.02 2.77
CA GLU A 148 -12.90 -0.86 2.12
C GLU A 148 -13.99 -0.22 2.99
N ARG A 149 -14.81 -1.02 3.67
CA ARG A 149 -15.83 -0.51 4.60
C ARG A 149 -15.26 0.17 5.83
N TRP A 150 -14.13 -0.32 6.34
CA TRP A 150 -13.48 0.28 7.50
C TRP A 150 -12.89 1.65 7.18
N ALA A 151 -12.50 1.90 5.93
CA ALA A 151 -12.03 3.19 5.43
C ALA A 151 -11.03 3.88 6.37
N VAL A 152 -10.11 3.08 6.94
CA VAL A 152 -9.17 3.52 7.99
C VAL A 152 -7.97 4.28 7.42
N SER A 153 -7.80 4.27 6.10
CA SER A 153 -6.68 4.87 5.40
C SER A 153 -6.99 6.23 4.81
N GLN A 154 -5.93 6.98 4.51
CA GLN A 154 -6.03 8.26 3.82
C GLN A 154 -5.64 8.15 2.34
N CYS A 155 -4.66 7.32 2.01
CA CYS A 155 -4.20 7.10 0.64
C CYS A 155 -4.11 5.62 0.24
N GLY A 156 -4.68 4.71 1.03
CA GLY A 156 -4.57 3.27 0.79
C GLY A 156 -3.36 2.63 1.49
N GLU A 157 -2.89 3.21 2.60
CA GLU A 157 -1.74 2.73 3.38
C GLU A 157 -2.07 1.57 4.34
N GLU A 158 -3.30 1.06 4.32
CA GLU A 158 -3.78 0.03 5.23
C GLU A 158 -3.61 -1.39 4.70
N ILE A 159 -3.43 -2.31 5.64
CA ILE A 159 -3.34 -3.75 5.44
C ILE A 159 -4.30 -4.38 6.44
N LEU A 160 -5.33 -5.06 5.93
CA LEU A 160 -6.29 -5.78 6.75
C LEU A 160 -5.98 -7.27 6.71
N PHE A 161 -5.79 -7.88 7.89
CA PHE A 161 -5.73 -9.32 8.08
C PHE A 161 -7.07 -9.83 8.62
N LEU A 162 -7.68 -10.79 7.91
CA LEU A 162 -8.82 -11.55 8.41
C LEU A 162 -8.33 -12.90 8.93
N VAL A 163 -8.46 -13.11 10.22
CA VAL A 163 -8.07 -14.35 10.90
C VAL A 163 -9.31 -15.21 11.12
N VAL A 164 -9.30 -16.39 10.52
CA VAL A 164 -10.34 -17.41 10.67
C VAL A 164 -9.82 -18.46 11.64
N LYS A 165 -10.47 -18.66 12.78
CA LYS A 165 -10.01 -19.63 13.80
C LYS A 165 -10.17 -21.08 13.38
N ASP A 166 -11.29 -21.38 12.74
CA ASP A 166 -11.64 -22.71 12.28
C ASP A 166 -11.45 -22.77 10.75
N ARG A 167 -10.26 -23.20 10.32
CA ARG A 167 -9.95 -23.39 8.89
C ARG A 167 -10.93 -24.41 8.28
N PRO A 168 -11.59 -24.07 7.16
CA PRO A 168 -12.46 -25.00 6.46
C PRO A 168 -11.73 -26.29 6.08
N SER A 169 -12.38 -27.44 6.22
CA SER A 169 -11.75 -28.75 6.04
C SER A 169 -11.20 -28.97 4.63
N GLN A 170 -11.80 -28.34 3.62
CA GLN A 170 -11.34 -28.37 2.23
C GLN A 170 -9.98 -27.69 2.03
N MET A 171 -9.60 -26.77 2.92
CA MET A 171 -8.30 -26.07 2.93
C MET A 171 -7.22 -26.80 3.73
N VAL A 172 -7.55 -27.97 4.30
CA VAL A 172 -6.60 -28.81 5.03
C VAL A 172 -6.11 -29.91 4.07
N PRO A 173 -4.81 -29.94 3.70
CA PRO A 173 -4.30 -30.98 2.83
C PRO A 173 -4.44 -32.37 3.47
N LYS A 174 -4.64 -33.39 2.62
CA LYS A 174 -4.71 -34.79 3.07
C LYS A 174 -3.42 -35.14 3.83
N GLY A 175 -3.56 -35.66 5.05
CA GLY A 175 -2.45 -36.00 5.95
C GLY A 175 -2.26 -35.04 7.13
N PHE A 176 -2.86 -33.85 7.10
CA PHE A 176 -2.78 -32.87 8.20
C PHE A 176 -3.89 -33.04 9.25
N HIS A 177 -4.88 -33.91 9.01
CA HIS A 177 -5.97 -34.22 9.95
C HIS A 177 -5.50 -34.87 11.27
N ASN A 178 -4.21 -35.21 11.39
CA ASN A 178 -3.64 -35.97 12.50
C ASN A 178 -2.78 -35.15 13.48
N ILE A 179 -2.61 -33.84 13.28
CA ILE A 179 -1.60 -33.11 14.06
C ILE A 179 -2.06 -32.89 15.52
N ILE A 180 -3.33 -32.54 15.80
CA ILE A 180 -3.89 -32.52 17.17
C ILE A 180 -5.42 -32.74 17.13
N PRO A 181 -5.95 -33.88 17.64
CA PRO A 181 -7.39 -34.10 17.76
C PRO A 181 -8.05 -33.01 18.62
N GLY A 182 -9.10 -32.37 18.09
CA GLY A 182 -9.90 -31.37 18.82
C GLY A 182 -9.34 -29.95 18.83
N LYS A 183 -8.20 -29.67 18.19
CA LYS A 183 -7.66 -28.31 18.05
C LYS A 183 -8.00 -27.74 16.67
N SER A 184 -8.58 -26.53 16.66
CA SER A 184 -8.84 -25.81 15.42
C SER A 184 -7.52 -25.28 14.83
N ILE A 185 -7.38 -25.38 13.50
CA ILE A 185 -6.25 -24.82 12.77
C ILE A 185 -6.71 -23.47 12.22
N PRO A 186 -6.07 -22.34 12.54
CA PRO A 186 -6.47 -21.06 11.98
C PRO A 186 -5.93 -20.84 10.55
N MET A 187 -6.47 -19.85 9.87
CA MET A 187 -6.07 -19.38 8.55
C MET A 187 -6.15 -17.86 8.49
N ILE A 188 -5.24 -17.22 7.77
CA ILE A 188 -5.16 -15.77 7.63
C ILE A 188 -5.36 -15.39 6.16
N PHE A 189 -6.30 -14.50 5.90
CA PHE A 189 -6.44 -13.79 4.63
C PHE A 189 -5.92 -12.37 4.79
N ALA A 190 -5.46 -11.74 3.71
CA ALA A 190 -5.03 -10.34 3.75
C ALA A 190 -5.57 -9.56 2.55
N SER A 191 -5.89 -8.28 2.79
CA SER A 191 -6.18 -7.31 1.74
C SER A 191 -5.32 -6.07 1.92
N PHE A 192 -4.82 -5.54 0.81
CA PHE A 192 -3.92 -4.39 0.78
C PHE A 192 -4.63 -3.19 0.18
N GLY A 193 -4.40 -2.01 0.77
CA GLY A 193 -4.79 -0.74 0.18
C GLY A 193 -3.93 -0.38 -1.04
N GLN A 194 -4.41 0.60 -1.81
CA GLN A 194 -3.79 0.97 -3.08
C GLN A 194 -2.32 1.41 -2.91
N ALA A 195 -1.99 2.21 -1.89
CA ALA A 195 -0.61 2.65 -1.67
C ALA A 195 0.32 1.49 -1.33
N VAL A 196 -0.15 0.47 -0.60
CA VAL A 196 0.64 -0.74 -0.33
C VAL A 196 0.92 -1.50 -1.64
N SER A 197 -0.11 -1.72 -2.45
CA SER A 197 0.02 -2.40 -3.75
C SER A 197 0.97 -1.65 -4.69
N ASP A 198 0.82 -0.32 -4.82
CA ASP A 198 1.65 0.51 -5.70
C ASP A 198 3.14 0.49 -5.30
N ARG A 199 3.44 0.30 -4.02
CA ARG A 199 4.81 0.24 -3.50
C ARG A 199 5.46 -1.13 -3.70
N MET A 200 4.66 -2.19 -3.64
CA MET A 200 5.15 -3.56 -3.76
C MET A 200 5.31 -4.01 -5.22
N ASP A 201 4.66 -3.35 -6.19
CA ASP A 201 4.79 -3.61 -7.63
C ASP A 201 5.47 -2.44 -8.39
N PRO A 202 6.81 -2.35 -8.41
CA PRO A 202 7.51 -1.29 -9.15
C PRO A 202 7.54 -1.48 -10.67
N VAL A 203 6.95 -2.55 -11.24
CA VAL A 203 7.08 -2.89 -12.67
C VAL A 203 5.80 -2.59 -13.46
N ASN A 204 5.86 -1.48 -14.20
CA ASN A 204 5.01 -1.05 -15.32
C ASN A 204 3.52 -0.66 -15.06
N PRO A 205 3.19 0.65 -15.05
CA PRO A 205 1.81 1.13 -14.99
C PRO A 205 0.96 0.90 -16.27
N ILE A 206 1.49 0.25 -17.31
CA ILE A 206 0.87 0.18 -18.65
C ILE A 206 0.07 -1.12 -18.88
N VAL A 207 0.24 -2.18 -18.07
CA VAL A 207 -0.50 -3.44 -18.25
C VAL A 207 -1.52 -3.65 -17.13
N LYS A 208 -2.41 -2.67 -16.93
CA LYS A 208 -3.71 -2.91 -16.27
C LYS A 208 -4.67 -3.56 -17.27
N SER A 209 -4.28 -4.66 -17.91
CA SER A 209 -5.16 -5.41 -18.82
C SER A 209 -5.95 -6.46 -18.04
N PHE A 210 -7.07 -6.00 -17.46
CA PHE A 210 -8.41 -6.61 -17.38
C PHE A 210 -8.65 -8.13 -17.13
N LEU A 211 -7.70 -9.07 -17.11
CA LEU A 211 -8.04 -10.51 -17.09
C LEU A 211 -7.09 -11.47 -16.32
N MET A 212 -6.25 -11.00 -15.39
CA MET A 212 -5.51 -11.90 -14.47
C MET A 212 -5.31 -11.22 -13.10
N PRO A 213 -5.91 -11.73 -12.01
CA PRO A 213 -5.62 -11.22 -10.67
C PRO A 213 -4.35 -11.95 -10.14
N TYR A 214 -3.41 -11.20 -9.57
CA TYR A 214 -2.24 -11.69 -8.82
C TYR A 214 -1.12 -12.38 -9.62
N GLN A 215 -0.23 -11.58 -10.23
CA GLN A 215 1.20 -11.91 -10.18
C GLN A 215 1.67 -11.58 -8.75
N GLY A 216 2.26 -12.56 -8.07
CA GLY A 216 2.41 -12.57 -6.61
C GLY A 216 3.25 -11.43 -6.05
N ASN A 217 2.58 -10.45 -5.46
CA ASN A 217 3.18 -9.44 -4.59
C ASN A 217 3.96 -10.16 -3.47
N ALA A 218 5.18 -9.73 -3.14
CA ALA A 218 6.03 -10.40 -2.14
C ALA A 218 5.34 -10.61 -0.78
N LEU A 219 4.38 -9.75 -0.42
CA LEU A 219 3.55 -9.91 0.79
C LEU A 219 2.60 -11.11 0.73
N MET A 220 2.07 -11.46 -0.44
CA MET A 220 1.23 -12.64 -0.62
C MET A 220 2.03 -13.93 -0.46
N GLU A 221 3.28 -13.94 -0.92
CA GLU A 221 4.16 -15.10 -0.70
C GLU A 221 4.50 -15.28 0.78
N VAL A 222 4.78 -14.18 1.50
CA VAL A 222 4.94 -14.23 2.96
C VAL A 222 3.68 -14.78 3.63
N LEU A 223 2.49 -14.28 3.27
CA LEU A 223 1.22 -14.75 3.84
C LEU A 223 1.02 -16.26 3.61
N LYS A 224 1.36 -16.75 2.41
CA LYS A 224 1.28 -18.17 2.08
C LYS A 224 2.20 -19.02 2.96
N VAL A 225 3.46 -18.62 3.10
CA VAL A 225 4.45 -19.30 3.97
C VAL A 225 3.99 -19.31 5.43
N GLU A 226 3.49 -18.18 5.93
CA GLU A 226 2.99 -18.07 7.30
C GLU A 226 1.73 -18.93 7.53
N ASN A 227 0.83 -19.03 6.54
CA ASN A 227 -0.33 -19.92 6.59
C ASN A 227 0.05 -21.42 6.57
N GLU A 228 1.16 -21.79 5.93
CA GLU A 228 1.72 -23.15 5.99
C GLU A 228 2.27 -23.46 7.38
N LYS A 229 2.87 -22.49 8.09
CA LYS A 229 3.25 -22.69 9.50
C LYS A 229 2.03 -23.00 10.38
N LEU A 230 0.90 -22.34 10.16
CA LEU A 230 -0.34 -22.67 10.88
C LEU A 230 -0.80 -24.10 10.63
N LEU A 231 -0.70 -24.59 9.39
CA LEU A 231 -0.97 -26.01 9.07
C LEU A 231 -0.03 -26.95 9.83
N ASN A 232 1.24 -26.56 9.97
CA ASN A 232 2.26 -27.32 10.70
C ASN A 232 2.12 -27.23 12.24
N GLY A 233 1.06 -26.61 12.76
CA GLY A 233 0.75 -26.57 14.18
C GLY A 233 1.41 -25.43 14.97
N TYR A 234 2.03 -24.47 14.29
CA TYR A 234 2.60 -23.29 14.95
C TYR A 234 1.49 -22.45 15.61
N PRO A 235 1.73 -21.88 16.81
CA PRO A 235 0.74 -21.03 17.49
C PRO A 235 0.40 -19.77 16.67
N LEU A 236 -0.87 -19.37 16.68
CA LEU A 236 -1.37 -18.20 15.94
C LEU A 236 -0.58 -16.93 16.25
N LEU A 237 -0.33 -16.64 17.54
CA LEU A 237 0.43 -15.45 17.95
C LEU A 237 1.85 -15.43 17.37
N SER A 238 2.53 -16.58 17.36
CA SER A 238 3.90 -16.68 16.81
C SER A 238 3.90 -16.45 15.30
N VAL A 239 2.86 -16.91 14.60
CA VAL A 239 2.71 -16.66 13.17
C VAL A 239 2.38 -15.20 12.88
N ILE A 240 1.48 -14.57 13.66
CA ILE A 240 1.17 -13.13 13.50
C ILE A 240 2.42 -12.29 13.75
N ASP A 241 3.22 -12.61 14.76
CA ASP A 241 4.47 -11.91 15.06
C ASP A 241 5.47 -11.99 13.90
N SER A 242 5.73 -13.20 13.39
CA SER A 242 6.59 -13.46 12.23
C SER A 242 6.07 -12.80 10.94
N LEU A 243 4.75 -12.83 10.75
CA LEU A 243 4.07 -12.20 9.61
C LEU A 243 4.28 -10.68 9.62
N LEU A 244 4.05 -10.04 10.77
CA LEU A 244 4.25 -8.59 10.92
C LEU A 244 5.71 -8.20 10.70
N ASP A 245 6.68 -8.94 11.25
CA ASP A 245 8.10 -8.66 11.04
C ASP A 245 8.50 -8.75 9.56
N SER A 246 8.04 -9.80 8.88
CA SER A 246 8.30 -9.99 7.45
C SER A 246 7.65 -8.90 6.59
N PHE A 247 6.43 -8.47 6.94
CA PHE A 247 5.75 -7.37 6.26
C PHE A 247 6.47 -6.05 6.49
N VAL A 248 6.83 -5.73 7.73
CA VAL A 248 7.60 -4.53 8.10
C VAL A 248 8.91 -4.46 7.33
N GLN A 249 9.64 -5.58 7.24
CA GLN A 249 10.89 -5.65 6.51
C GLN A 249 10.69 -5.40 5.00
N ASN A 250 9.72 -6.07 4.38
CA ASN A 250 9.46 -5.93 2.94
C ASN A 250 8.96 -4.54 2.57
N LEU A 251 8.06 -3.97 3.38
CA LEU A 251 7.54 -2.61 3.18
C LEU A 251 8.64 -1.56 3.35
N THR A 252 9.49 -1.70 4.38
CA THR A 252 10.65 -0.81 4.57
C THR A 252 11.56 -0.87 3.35
N LYS A 253 11.90 -2.08 2.88
CA LYS A 253 12.72 -2.27 1.67
C LYS A 253 12.11 -1.62 0.43
N ALA A 254 10.79 -1.74 0.26
CA ALA A 254 10.08 -1.12 -0.85
C ALA A 254 10.17 0.41 -0.79
N ASP A 255 10.03 1.00 0.39
CA ASP A 255 10.16 2.44 0.57
C ASP A 255 11.58 2.97 0.39
N ASP A 256 12.59 2.24 0.89
CA ASP A 256 14.01 2.58 0.70
C ASP A 256 14.36 2.63 -0.80
N ASN A 257 13.88 1.64 -1.57
CA ASN A 257 14.08 1.60 -3.03
C ASN A 257 13.44 2.80 -3.76
N VAL A 258 12.27 3.26 -3.31
CA VAL A 258 11.62 4.45 -3.90
C VAL A 258 12.36 5.74 -3.52
N GLY A 259 12.90 5.82 -2.30
CA GLY A 259 13.76 6.91 -1.86
C GLY A 259 15.02 7.03 -2.72
N GLU A 260 15.72 5.92 -2.94
CA GLU A 260 16.93 5.88 -3.77
C GLU A 260 16.67 6.24 -5.25
N GLN A 261 15.52 5.89 -5.81
CA GLN A 261 15.15 6.30 -7.17
C GLN A 261 14.93 7.82 -7.30
N LYS A 262 14.38 8.47 -6.27
CA LYS A 262 14.17 9.93 -6.28
C LYS A 262 15.47 10.72 -6.15
N GLU A 263 16.46 10.20 -5.43
CA GLU A 263 17.79 10.82 -5.35
C GLU A 263 18.60 10.64 -6.65
N LYS A 264 18.22 9.67 -7.49
CA LYS A 264 18.79 9.46 -8.84
C LYS A 264 18.11 10.32 -9.92
N THR A 265 17.80 11.59 -9.65
CA THR A 265 17.73 12.58 -10.73
C THR A 265 19.17 12.85 -11.22
N HIS A 266 19.75 11.86 -11.85
CA HIS A 266 21.08 11.94 -12.45
C HIS A 266 20.98 12.87 -13.66
N ILE A 267 21.49 14.10 -13.51
CA ILE A 267 21.79 14.95 -14.68
C ILE A 267 22.67 14.09 -15.60
N PRO A 268 22.23 13.78 -16.83
CA PRO A 268 22.94 12.85 -17.68
C PRO A 268 24.35 13.38 -17.97
N ASP A 269 25.33 12.48 -18.06
CA ASP A 269 26.74 12.89 -18.12
C ASP A 269 27.07 13.73 -19.36
N TRP A 270 26.31 13.58 -20.44
CA TRP A 270 26.40 14.46 -21.61
C TRP A 270 26.08 15.92 -21.25
N ALA A 271 25.10 16.17 -20.38
CA ALA A 271 24.75 17.53 -19.97
C ALA A 271 25.86 18.14 -19.11
N LYS A 272 26.47 17.37 -18.22
CA LYS A 272 27.65 17.82 -17.44
C LYS A 272 28.81 18.20 -18.37
N MET A 273 29.10 17.39 -19.39
CA MET A 273 30.14 17.69 -20.38
C MET A 273 29.85 18.97 -21.18
N VAL A 274 28.59 19.20 -21.55
CA VAL A 274 28.17 20.44 -22.24
C VAL A 274 28.34 21.66 -21.33
N PHE A 275 27.94 21.58 -20.05
CA PHE A 275 28.12 22.68 -19.09
C PHE A 275 29.59 23.02 -18.85
N VAL A 276 30.44 22.01 -18.69
CA VAL A 276 31.89 22.20 -18.52
C VAL A 276 32.52 22.79 -19.79
N GLY A 277 32.17 22.28 -20.97
CA GLY A 277 32.66 22.81 -22.24
C GLY A 277 32.25 24.27 -22.47
N CYS A 278 30.99 24.61 -22.14
CA CYS A 278 30.50 25.99 -22.25
C CYS A 278 31.20 26.92 -21.24
N GLY A 279 31.43 26.45 -20.00
CA GLY A 279 32.19 27.19 -18.99
C GLY A 279 33.64 27.49 -19.42
N LEU A 280 34.33 26.51 -20.01
CA LEU A 280 35.68 26.68 -20.54
C LEU A 280 35.74 27.67 -21.71
N LEU A 281 34.74 27.65 -22.61
CA LEU A 281 34.63 28.62 -23.69
C LEU A 281 34.40 30.05 -23.17
N CYS A 282 33.56 30.22 -22.14
CA CYS A 282 33.36 31.51 -21.48
C CYS A 282 34.65 32.02 -20.81
N LEU A 283 35.41 31.14 -20.15
CA LEU A 283 36.71 31.48 -19.57
C LEU A 283 37.73 31.88 -20.65
N ALA A 284 37.80 31.14 -21.77
CA ALA A 284 38.68 31.47 -22.88
C ALA A 284 38.34 32.85 -23.50
N MET A 285 37.05 33.18 -23.64
CA MET A 285 36.62 34.50 -24.09
C MET A 285 37.01 35.60 -23.09
N ALA A 286 36.83 35.38 -21.78
CA ALA A 286 37.22 36.34 -20.76
C ALA A 286 38.74 36.59 -20.75
N ILE A 287 39.54 35.54 -20.90
CA ILE A 287 41.01 35.61 -21.01
C ILE A 287 41.40 36.37 -22.29
N GLY A 288 40.78 36.07 -23.43
CA GLY A 288 41.03 36.76 -24.70
C GLY A 288 40.71 38.26 -24.63
N LEU A 289 39.62 38.63 -23.95
CA LEU A 289 39.26 40.03 -23.71
C LEU A 289 40.25 40.73 -22.75
N TRP A 290 40.78 40.02 -21.76
CA TRP A 290 41.79 40.55 -20.85
C TRP A 290 43.12 40.84 -21.57
N PHE A 291 43.59 39.92 -22.41
CA PHE A 291 44.79 40.14 -23.24
C PHE A 291 44.63 41.29 -24.24
N LYS A 292 43.45 41.44 -24.86
CA LYS A 292 43.16 42.56 -25.78
C LYS A 292 43.08 43.91 -25.07
N LYS A 293 42.69 43.94 -23.80
CA LYS A 293 42.69 45.15 -22.96
C LYS A 293 44.10 45.57 -22.55
N ASN A 294 45.01 44.63 -22.32
CA ASN A 294 46.41 44.92 -22.00
C ASN A 294 47.28 45.31 -23.20
N THR A 295 46.93 44.89 -24.43
CA THR A 295 47.67 45.28 -25.64
C THR A 295 47.37 46.71 -26.13
N ARG A 296 46.23 47.31 -25.74
CA ARG A 296 45.87 48.69 -26.13
C ARG A 296 46.51 49.80 -25.28
N ARG A 297 47.32 49.48 -24.27
CA ARG A 297 48.00 50.49 -23.44
C ARG A 297 49.41 50.87 -23.89
N SER A 298 49.92 50.32 -25.00
CA SER A 298 51.30 50.55 -25.45
C SER A 298 51.44 51.17 -26.86
N GLN A 299 50.55 52.07 -27.26
CA GLN A 299 50.86 53.05 -28.32
C GLN A 299 50.32 54.42 -27.96
N ARG A 300 51.19 55.23 -27.34
CA ARG A 300 51.03 56.67 -27.15
C ARG A 300 51.93 57.37 -28.16
N GLY A 301 51.37 57.84 -29.26
CA GLY A 301 52.03 58.63 -30.30
C GLY A 301 50.97 59.43 -31.09
N LYS A 302 51.19 60.74 -31.19
CA LYS A 302 50.22 61.83 -31.50
C LYS A 302 49.71 61.90 -32.98
N PRO A 303 48.72 62.78 -33.26
CA PRO A 303 47.80 62.72 -34.42
C PRO A 303 48.21 63.63 -35.60
N ASN A 304 47.62 63.40 -36.78
CA ASN A 304 46.90 64.38 -37.61
C ASN A 304 46.69 63.92 -39.07
N ALA A 305 45.59 64.43 -39.65
CA ALA A 305 45.22 64.47 -41.08
C ALA A 305 44.72 63.14 -41.68
N SER A 306 43.62 63.06 -42.44
CA SER A 306 42.62 64.02 -42.92
C SER A 306 41.48 63.22 -43.57
N ASP A 307 40.27 63.77 -43.45
CA ASP A 307 38.93 63.43 -44.00
C ASP A 307 38.88 62.94 -45.48
N PRO A 308 37.71 62.60 -46.12
CA PRO A 308 36.39 62.09 -45.71
C PRO A 308 36.02 60.82 -46.55
N ASN A 309 34.77 60.33 -46.46
CA ASN A 309 34.13 59.33 -47.35
C ASN A 309 34.43 57.84 -47.11
N ARG A 310 33.77 57.25 -46.10
CA ARG A 310 33.02 56.01 -46.36
C ARG A 310 31.81 55.85 -45.44
N ARG A 311 30.71 56.35 -45.99
CA ARG A 311 29.30 56.24 -45.63
C ARG A 311 28.92 54.88 -45.04
N TRP A 312 28.27 54.94 -43.87
CA TRP A 312 27.57 53.85 -43.18
C TRP A 312 26.56 53.15 -44.09
N LYS A 313 26.57 51.81 -44.09
CA LYS A 313 25.41 50.94 -44.36
C LYS A 313 25.80 49.47 -44.10
N ALA A 314 25.46 48.98 -42.91
CA ALA A 314 25.18 47.57 -42.70
C ALA A 314 23.80 47.51 -42.04
N GLY A 315 22.83 47.00 -42.80
CA GLY A 315 21.45 46.84 -42.35
C GLY A 315 21.38 45.86 -41.17
N PHE A 316 20.73 46.30 -40.12
CA PHE A 316 20.12 45.42 -39.14
C PHE A 316 18.87 44.83 -39.81
N VAL A 317 18.93 43.58 -40.26
CA VAL A 317 17.75 42.78 -40.60
C VAL A 317 17.99 41.34 -40.15
N GLY A 318 17.15 40.87 -39.21
CA GLY A 318 16.76 39.48 -39.10
C GLY A 318 17.63 38.56 -38.23
N GLY A 319 17.18 38.29 -37.01
CA GLY A 319 17.77 37.24 -36.18
C GLY A 319 17.13 36.96 -34.82
N ILE A 320 15.90 37.42 -34.56
CA ILE A 320 15.10 37.09 -33.35
C ILE A 320 14.67 35.60 -33.33
N GLY A 321 15.13 34.78 -34.28
CA GLY A 321 14.75 33.38 -34.44
C GLY A 321 15.51 32.35 -33.59
N PHE A 322 16.54 32.73 -32.82
CA PHE A 322 17.33 31.75 -32.06
C PHE A 322 17.01 31.68 -30.56
N LEU A 323 16.31 32.67 -30.00
CA LEU A 323 15.95 32.66 -28.58
C LEU A 323 14.59 31.96 -28.31
N MET A 324 13.75 31.78 -29.32
CA MET A 324 12.45 31.10 -29.16
C MET A 324 12.48 29.59 -29.44
N THR A 325 13.49 29.08 -30.15
CA THR A 325 13.63 27.64 -30.45
C THR A 325 14.19 26.83 -29.28
N LEU A 326 14.86 27.47 -28.31
CA LEU A 326 15.35 26.79 -27.10
C LEU A 326 14.29 26.68 -26.01
N ILE A 327 13.23 27.51 -26.04
CA ILE A 327 12.14 27.44 -25.06
C ILE A 327 11.12 26.35 -25.44
N ASN A 328 10.97 26.02 -26.72
CA ASN A 328 10.04 24.96 -27.17
C ASN A 328 10.61 23.53 -27.14
N CYS A 329 11.91 23.33 -26.86
CA CYS A 329 12.49 21.99 -26.64
C CYS A 329 12.55 21.58 -25.17
N LEU A 330 12.09 22.42 -24.24
CA LEU A 330 12.08 22.15 -22.78
C LEU A 330 10.67 21.84 -22.23
N LEU A 331 9.69 21.62 -23.12
CA LEU A 331 8.29 21.35 -22.75
C LEU A 331 7.72 20.06 -23.35
N PHE A 332 8.56 19.04 -23.57
CA PHE A 332 8.11 17.65 -23.73
C PHE A 332 8.95 16.69 -22.88
#